data_AF-A0A959TR10-F1
#
_entry.id   AF-A0A959TR10-F1
#
_cell.length_a   1.000
_cell.length_b   1.000
_cell.length_c   1.000
_cell.angle_alpha   90.00
_cell.angle_beta   90.00
_cell.angle_gamma   90.00
#
_symmetry.space_group_name_H-M   'P 1'
#
loop_
_entity.id
_entity.type
_entity.pdbx_description
1 polymer ?
#
loop_
_entity_poly.entity_id
_entity_poly.type
_entity_poly.pdbx_seq_one_letter_code
_entity_poly.pdbx_strand_id
1 'polypeptide(L)'
;MLARSFRTHQPAVLLLLLVIVPLLWSGAFGQAAPLYEQQAMLFYRPLAALFDLVPWSRPVSGMVLCLGIALQLNALADRAELLERRSNLPALLFPLLLCIGPEKVDVGPALFGMPLVLFALDRTWRVQERQRVQGVLFDSGLAIGAAGLFYLPYVFLLVVVWASTSVMRPFSWREYVLPAVGVVLVLYFDAALHFLFDLGSWTPARTVVAPVLTVGPVRTVPWRWIGPALMLVLFVPALLSFYRAYKRSVMREKNLRSAFLAFVLAALVIAVFGWLLNGNVPSVLIAAPLALFLAFPLTAAPRWIAEVMAYGLLAAALVAQWGGTATFAA
;
A
#
# COMPACT_ATOMS: atom_id res chain seq x y z
N MET A 1 9.34 -0.76 24.69
CA MET A 1 9.14 -2.23 24.61
C MET A 1 8.54 -2.63 23.27
N LEU A 2 7.79 -1.74 22.62
CA LEU A 2 7.07 -2.02 21.39
C LEU A 2 8.03 -2.26 20.20
N ALA A 3 8.96 -1.33 19.94
CA ALA A 3 9.92 -1.50 18.84
C ALA A 3 10.85 -2.70 19.06
N ARG A 4 11.21 -2.97 20.32
CA ARG A 4 12.03 -4.13 20.69
C ARG A 4 11.35 -5.46 20.34
N SER A 5 10.07 -5.61 20.63
CA SER A 5 9.33 -6.84 20.31
C SER A 5 9.31 -7.06 18.79
N PHE A 6 8.96 -6.04 17.99
CA PHE A 6 8.88 -6.14 16.53
C PHE A 6 10.23 -6.24 15.81
N ARG A 7 11.35 -5.86 16.46
CA ARG A 7 12.69 -6.16 15.94
C ARG A 7 13.01 -7.66 15.95
N THR A 8 12.28 -8.46 16.72
CA THR A 8 12.49 -9.90 16.81
C THR A 8 11.67 -10.62 15.73
N HIS A 9 12.26 -11.61 15.06
CA HIS A 9 11.57 -12.46 14.08
C HIS A 9 10.78 -13.59 14.78
N GLN A 10 9.93 -13.22 15.74
CA GLN A 10 9.03 -14.16 16.42
C GLN A 10 7.60 -13.95 15.93
N PRO A 11 6.91 -14.98 15.42
CA PRO A 11 5.56 -14.83 14.87
C PRO A 11 4.54 -14.41 15.94
N ALA A 12 4.76 -14.79 17.20
CA ALA A 12 3.90 -14.41 18.33
C ALA A 12 3.77 -12.88 18.49
N VAL A 13 4.79 -12.11 18.09
CA VAL A 13 4.75 -10.64 18.15
C VAL A 13 3.70 -10.06 17.20
N LEU A 14 3.40 -10.75 16.09
CA LEU A 14 2.37 -10.31 15.14
C LEU A 14 0.96 -10.37 15.76
N LEU A 15 0.74 -11.15 16.82
CA LEU A 15 -0.53 -11.14 17.56
C LEU A 15 -0.80 -9.78 18.23
N LEU A 16 0.23 -8.97 18.51
CA LEU A 16 0.03 -7.60 19.00
C LEU A 16 -0.70 -6.72 17.98
N LEU A 17 -0.64 -7.05 16.68
CA LEU A 17 -1.40 -6.32 15.66
C LEU A 17 -2.92 -6.49 15.84
N LEU A 18 -3.37 -7.61 16.41
CA LEU A 18 -4.78 -7.83 16.75
C LEU A 18 -5.29 -6.88 17.84
N VAL A 19 -4.39 -6.20 18.55
CA VAL A 19 -4.74 -5.16 19.52
C VAL A 19 -4.50 -3.77 18.92
N ILE A 20 -3.35 -3.56 18.28
CA ILE A 20 -2.96 -2.24 17.73
C ILE A 20 -3.89 -1.80 16.61
N VAL A 21 -4.19 -2.68 15.64
CA VAL A 21 -5.02 -2.28 14.49
C VAL A 21 -6.45 -1.93 14.90
N PRO A 22 -7.19 -2.73 15.70
CA PRO A 22 -8.52 -2.31 16.15
C PRO A 22 -8.49 -1.04 17.01
N LEU A 23 -7.45 -0.83 17.83
CA LEU A 23 -7.29 0.42 18.57
C LEU A 23 -7.21 1.63 17.62
N LEU A 24 -6.47 1.53 16.53
CA LEU A 24 -6.35 2.59 15.52
C LEU A 24 -7.62 2.74 14.66
N TRP A 25 -8.27 1.62 14.32
CA TRP A 25 -9.43 1.58 13.42
C TRP A 25 -10.77 1.85 14.11
N SER A 26 -10.85 1.77 15.43
CA SER A 26 -12.08 2.03 16.20
C SER A 26 -12.69 3.42 15.91
N GLY A 27 -11.85 4.44 15.67
CA GLY A 27 -12.30 5.77 15.27
C GLY A 27 -12.96 5.86 13.88
N ALA A 28 -12.93 4.81 13.07
CA ALA A 28 -13.59 4.74 11.76
C ALA A 28 -15.08 4.36 11.85
N PHE A 29 -15.52 3.73 12.95
CA PHE A 29 -16.92 3.30 13.13
C PHE A 29 -17.92 4.46 13.29
N GLY A 30 -17.44 5.68 13.51
CA GLY A 30 -18.27 6.89 13.61
C GLY A 30 -18.14 7.84 12.41
N GLN A 31 -17.50 7.44 11.33
CA GLN A 31 -17.25 8.31 10.17
C GLN A 31 -18.27 8.03 9.05
N ALA A 32 -18.86 9.09 8.51
CA ALA A 32 -19.69 8.99 7.32
C ALA A 32 -18.83 8.51 6.12
N ALA A 33 -19.43 7.67 5.30
CA ALA A 33 -18.81 7.19 4.08
C ALA A 33 -18.59 8.35 3.09
N PRO A 34 -17.36 8.69 2.67
CA PRO A 34 -17.17 9.57 1.52
C PRO A 34 -17.79 8.92 0.28
N LEU A 35 -18.45 9.76 -0.52
CA LEU A 35 -19.04 9.37 -1.78
C LEU A 35 -17.92 9.29 -2.82
N TYR A 36 -17.52 8.06 -3.14
CA TYR A 36 -16.61 7.82 -4.24
C TYR A 36 -17.41 7.66 -5.53
N GLU A 37 -17.28 8.59 -6.48
CA GLU A 37 -17.74 8.37 -7.87
C GLU A 37 -16.97 7.23 -8.57
N GLN A 38 -15.99 6.61 -7.90
CA GLN A 38 -15.27 5.41 -8.34
C GLN A 38 -16.15 4.14 -8.38
N GLN A 39 -17.48 4.27 -8.29
CA GLN A 39 -18.49 3.23 -8.56
C GLN A 39 -18.41 2.61 -9.95
N ALA A 40 -17.54 3.10 -10.84
CA ALA A 40 -17.33 2.57 -12.19
C ALA A 40 -16.38 1.35 -12.27
N MET A 41 -15.66 1.01 -11.20
CA MET A 41 -14.78 -0.18 -11.19
C MET A 41 -15.55 -1.45 -10.81
N LEU A 42 -15.44 -2.50 -11.63
CA LEU A 42 -16.25 -3.72 -11.52
C LEU A 42 -16.18 -4.40 -10.14
N PHE A 43 -14.98 -4.50 -9.55
CA PHE A 43 -14.82 -5.17 -8.26
C PHE A 43 -15.15 -4.26 -7.07
N TYR A 44 -15.03 -2.94 -7.23
CA TYR A 44 -15.33 -2.01 -6.15
C TYR A 44 -16.83 -1.69 -6.04
N ARG A 45 -17.57 -1.70 -7.16
CA ARG A 45 -19.02 -1.42 -7.20
C ARG A 45 -19.86 -2.25 -6.22
N PRO A 46 -19.76 -3.60 -6.16
CA PRO A 46 -20.53 -4.38 -5.21
C PRO A 46 -20.11 -4.13 -3.74
N LEU A 47 -18.83 -3.81 -3.51
CA LEU A 47 -18.35 -3.44 -2.17
C LEU A 47 -18.93 -2.10 -1.72
N ALA A 48 -18.98 -1.11 -2.61
CA ALA A 48 -19.61 0.17 -2.33
C ALA A 48 -21.10 0.00 -1.97
N ALA A 49 -21.84 -0.80 -2.75
CA ALA A 49 -23.24 -1.12 -2.45
C ALA A 49 -23.40 -1.83 -1.08
N LEU A 50 -22.48 -2.75 -0.74
CA LEU A 50 -22.47 -3.39 0.57
C LEU A 50 -22.22 -2.40 1.71
N PHE A 51 -21.33 -1.43 1.51
CA PHE A 51 -21.04 -0.39 2.51
C PHE A 51 -22.21 0.56 2.72
N ASP A 52 -22.98 0.84 1.67
CA ASP A 52 -24.19 1.66 1.77
C ASP A 52 -25.31 0.91 2.51
N LEU A 53 -25.48 -0.39 2.26
CA LEU A 53 -26.47 -1.24 2.94
C LEU A 53 -26.11 -1.51 4.40
N VAL A 54 -24.82 -1.71 4.68
CA VAL A 54 -24.31 -2.15 5.99
C VAL A 54 -23.12 -1.28 6.38
N PRO A 55 -23.34 -0.10 6.99
CA PRO A 55 -22.28 0.89 7.24
C PRO A 55 -21.09 0.37 8.07
N TRP A 56 -21.34 -0.55 9.01
CA TRP A 56 -20.27 -1.14 9.85
C TRP A 56 -19.34 -2.09 9.08
N SER A 57 -19.77 -2.59 7.91
CA SER A 57 -18.94 -3.48 7.08
C SER A 57 -17.71 -2.77 6.51
N ARG A 58 -17.80 -1.46 6.27
CA ARG A 58 -16.69 -0.62 5.78
C ARG A 58 -15.51 -0.61 6.74
N PRO A 59 -15.60 -0.08 7.99
CA PRO A 59 -14.46 -0.04 8.91
C PRO A 59 -13.94 -1.44 9.26
N VAL A 60 -14.79 -2.47 9.30
CA VAL A 60 -14.36 -3.87 9.50
C VAL A 60 -13.50 -4.34 8.31
N SER A 61 -13.95 -4.12 7.08
CA SER A 61 -13.19 -4.51 5.88
C SER A 61 -11.81 -3.82 5.83
N GLY A 62 -11.75 -2.54 6.17
CA GLY A 62 -10.50 -1.80 6.22
C GLY A 62 -9.56 -2.28 7.34
N MET A 63 -10.09 -2.66 8.50
CA MET A 63 -9.30 -3.28 9.58
C MET A 63 -8.71 -4.62 9.13
N VAL A 64 -9.51 -5.49 8.50
CA VAL A 64 -9.08 -6.78 7.97
C VAL A 64 -8.01 -6.60 6.88
N LEU A 65 -8.23 -5.67 5.95
CA LEU A 65 -7.25 -5.33 4.91
C LEU A 65 -5.96 -4.77 5.49
N CYS A 66 -6.05 -3.88 6.48
CA CYS A 66 -4.88 -3.29 7.14
C CYS A 66 -4.01 -4.39 7.77
N LEU A 67 -4.63 -5.33 8.49
CA LEU A 67 -3.95 -6.51 9.03
C LEU A 67 -3.35 -7.38 7.92
N GLY A 68 -4.12 -7.70 6.89
CA GLY A 68 -3.67 -8.52 5.77
C GLY A 68 -2.47 -7.93 5.05
N ILE A 69 -2.51 -6.63 4.73
CA ILE A 69 -1.44 -5.90 4.06
C ILE A 69 -0.20 -5.79 4.96
N ALA A 70 -0.36 -5.52 6.25
CA ALA A 70 0.74 -5.48 7.21
C ALA A 70 1.49 -6.83 7.25
N LEU A 71 0.76 -7.93 7.34
CA LEU A 71 1.33 -9.28 7.35
C LEU A 71 1.98 -9.62 6.01
N GLN A 72 1.34 -9.28 4.89
CA GLN A 72 1.86 -9.54 3.55
C GLN A 72 3.13 -8.74 3.26
N LEU A 73 3.19 -7.46 3.66
CA LEU A 73 4.40 -6.63 3.56
C LEU A 73 5.55 -7.22 4.36
N ASN A 74 5.27 -7.71 5.56
CA ASN A 74 6.27 -8.35 6.40
C ASN A 74 6.81 -9.62 5.76
N ALA A 75 5.91 -10.50 5.32
CA ALA A 75 6.27 -11.73 4.64
C ALA A 75 7.04 -11.45 3.33
N LEU A 76 6.67 -10.42 2.59
CA LEU A 76 7.36 -9.98 1.38
C LEU A 76 8.78 -9.51 1.71
N ALA A 77 8.96 -8.68 2.74
CA ALA A 77 10.26 -8.21 3.18
C ALA A 77 11.18 -9.35 3.64
N ASP A 78 10.63 -10.30 4.40
CA ASP A 78 11.36 -11.45 4.94
C ASP A 78 11.75 -12.44 3.83
N ARG A 79 10.83 -12.80 2.93
CA ARG A 79 11.09 -13.72 1.80
C ARG A 79 12.07 -13.16 0.80
N ALA A 80 11.96 -11.85 0.55
CA ALA A 80 12.86 -11.17 -0.36
C ALA A 80 14.24 -10.94 0.30
N GLU A 81 14.39 -11.11 1.62
CA GLU A 81 15.62 -10.76 2.35
C GLU A 81 16.00 -9.28 2.13
N LEU A 82 14.97 -8.42 2.10
CA LEU A 82 15.12 -7.00 1.78
C LEU A 82 15.96 -6.27 2.84
N LEU A 83 15.77 -6.65 4.11
CA LEU A 83 16.48 -6.12 5.28
C LEU A 83 17.72 -6.99 5.59
N GLU A 84 18.82 -6.36 6.02
CA GLU A 84 20.04 -7.08 6.46
C GLU A 84 19.78 -8.03 7.65
N ARG A 85 18.76 -7.71 8.47
CA ARG A 85 18.31 -8.54 9.59
C ARG A 85 16.81 -8.71 9.51
N ARG A 86 16.35 -9.96 9.55
CA ARG A 86 14.92 -10.29 9.56
C ARG A 86 14.24 -9.66 10.77
N SER A 87 13.12 -8.98 10.55
CA SER A 87 12.42 -8.24 11.60
C SER A 87 10.97 -8.05 11.22
N ASN A 88 10.08 -8.03 12.22
CA ASN A 88 8.65 -7.81 12.03
C ASN A 88 8.25 -6.32 11.96
N LEU A 89 9.22 -5.42 11.81
CA LEU A 89 8.99 -3.97 11.80
C LEU A 89 8.06 -3.49 10.69
N PRO A 90 8.13 -3.99 9.44
CA PRO A 90 7.19 -3.61 8.39
C PRO A 90 5.72 -3.81 8.81
N ALA A 91 5.43 -4.90 9.51
CA ALA A 91 4.07 -5.21 9.98
C ALA A 91 3.53 -4.18 10.99
N LEU A 92 4.42 -3.64 11.84
CA LEU A 92 4.07 -2.59 12.80
C LEU A 92 3.93 -1.22 12.11
N LEU A 93 4.86 -0.91 11.22
CA LEU A 93 4.97 0.43 10.63
C LEU A 93 3.83 0.71 9.66
N PHE A 94 3.38 -0.29 8.91
CA PHE A 94 2.33 -0.09 7.91
C PHE A 94 1.02 0.46 8.51
N PRO A 95 0.38 -0.16 9.54
CA PRO A 95 -0.83 0.38 10.15
C PRO A 95 -0.67 1.80 10.72
N LEU A 96 0.50 2.08 11.32
CA LEU A 96 0.80 3.40 11.88
C LEU A 96 0.87 4.47 10.79
N LEU A 97 1.61 4.20 9.73
CA LEU A 97 1.77 5.11 8.60
C LEU A 97 0.47 5.29 7.82
N LEU A 98 -0.33 4.23 7.67
CA LEU A 98 -1.64 4.31 7.02
C LEU A 98 -2.54 5.32 7.75
N CYS A 99 -2.57 5.30 9.09
CA CYS A 99 -3.38 6.22 9.90
C CYS A 99 -2.86 7.67 9.87
N ILE A 100 -1.54 7.86 9.78
CA ILE A 100 -0.90 9.18 9.69
C ILE A 100 -1.12 9.82 8.30
N GLY A 101 -1.31 8.99 7.28
CA GLY A 101 -1.43 9.39 5.88
C GLY A 101 -2.58 10.38 5.60
N PRO A 102 -2.57 11.00 4.41
CA PRO A 102 -3.49 12.09 4.03
C PRO A 102 -4.97 11.70 4.08
N GLU A 103 -5.33 10.49 3.66
CA GLU A 103 -6.71 9.95 3.75
C GLU A 103 -7.02 9.32 5.13
N LYS A 104 -6.06 9.29 6.06
CA LYS A 104 -6.17 8.62 7.37
C LYS A 104 -6.70 7.19 7.23
N VAL A 105 -7.68 6.82 8.05
CA VAL A 105 -8.35 5.51 8.10
C VAL A 105 -9.54 5.51 7.14
N ASP A 106 -9.29 5.78 5.87
CA ASP A 106 -10.29 5.64 4.83
C ASP A 106 -10.14 4.31 4.08
N VAL A 107 -11.29 3.68 3.81
CA VAL A 107 -11.39 2.41 3.09
C VAL A 107 -11.62 2.71 1.61
N GLY A 108 -10.61 3.31 0.97
CA GLY A 108 -10.65 3.61 -0.45
C GLY A 108 -10.38 2.36 -1.32
N PRO A 109 -10.78 2.37 -2.60
CA PRO A 109 -10.53 1.26 -3.52
C PRO A 109 -9.04 0.90 -3.68
N ALA A 110 -8.13 1.87 -3.51
CA ALA A 110 -6.70 1.62 -3.50
C ALA A 110 -6.30 0.60 -2.40
N LEU A 111 -6.91 0.68 -1.21
CA LEU A 111 -6.62 -0.26 -0.12
C LEU A 111 -6.99 -1.70 -0.49
N PHE A 112 -8.09 -1.90 -1.24
CA PHE A 112 -8.52 -3.22 -1.72
C PHE A 112 -7.59 -3.81 -2.80
N GLY A 113 -7.02 -2.97 -3.66
CA GLY A 113 -6.09 -3.43 -4.70
C GLY A 113 -4.68 -3.76 -4.18
N MET A 114 -4.25 -3.16 -3.07
CA MET A 114 -2.88 -3.31 -2.57
C MET A 114 -2.46 -4.78 -2.26
N PRO A 115 -3.31 -5.66 -1.68
CA PRO A 115 -2.93 -7.06 -1.50
C PRO A 115 -2.57 -7.80 -2.80
N LEU A 116 -3.27 -7.48 -3.89
CA LEU A 116 -2.98 -8.03 -5.22
C LEU A 116 -1.68 -7.49 -5.79
N VAL A 117 -1.40 -6.20 -5.58
CA VAL A 117 -0.11 -5.58 -5.91
C VAL A 117 1.03 -6.28 -5.17
N LEU A 118 0.91 -6.47 -3.86
CA LEU A 118 1.94 -7.14 -3.06
C LEU A 118 2.12 -8.61 -3.46
N PHE A 119 1.04 -9.28 -3.87
CA PHE A 119 1.11 -10.63 -4.44
C PHE A 119 1.89 -10.64 -5.77
N ALA A 120 1.63 -9.68 -6.66
CA ALA A 120 2.37 -9.53 -7.90
C ALA A 120 3.86 -9.24 -7.65
N LEU A 121 4.19 -8.44 -6.63
CA LEU A 121 5.59 -8.19 -6.23
C LEU A 121 6.27 -9.45 -5.68
N ASP A 122 5.61 -10.23 -4.78
CA ASP A 122 6.15 -11.51 -4.28
C ASP A 122 6.47 -12.46 -5.45
N ARG A 123 5.55 -12.58 -6.41
CA ARG A 123 5.74 -13.41 -7.61
C ARG A 123 6.91 -12.91 -8.44
N THR A 124 6.96 -11.61 -8.73
CA THR A 124 7.99 -11.00 -9.57
C THR A 124 9.38 -11.11 -8.94
N TRP A 125 9.53 -10.85 -7.65
CA TRP A 125 10.86 -10.87 -7.02
C TRP A 125 11.43 -12.28 -6.87
N ARG A 126 10.58 -13.31 -6.85
CA ARG A 126 11.00 -14.72 -6.84
C ARG A 126 11.49 -15.25 -8.20
N VAL A 127 11.36 -14.45 -9.26
CA VAL A 127 11.86 -14.79 -10.61
C VAL A 127 13.37 -14.97 -10.64
N GLN A 128 14.10 -14.31 -9.74
CA GLN A 128 15.55 -14.41 -9.66
C GLN A 128 16.07 -15.83 -9.40
N GLU A 129 15.28 -16.68 -8.74
CA GLU A 129 15.65 -18.04 -8.35
C GLU A 129 15.15 -19.12 -9.33
N ARG A 130 14.31 -18.75 -10.30
CA ARG A 130 13.59 -19.72 -11.15
C ARG A 130 14.18 -19.78 -12.54
N GLN A 131 14.20 -20.98 -13.12
CA GLN A 131 14.58 -21.17 -14.53
C GLN A 131 13.41 -20.84 -15.48
N ARG A 132 12.19 -21.30 -15.16
CA ARG A 132 10.95 -21.02 -15.92
C ARG A 132 10.15 -19.94 -15.22
N VAL A 133 10.09 -18.76 -15.84
CA VAL A 133 9.55 -17.53 -15.21
C VAL A 133 8.30 -17.01 -15.92
N GLN A 134 8.01 -17.53 -17.11
CA GLN A 134 6.91 -17.10 -17.97
C GLN A 134 5.55 -17.12 -17.27
N GLY A 135 5.18 -18.26 -16.65
CA GLY A 135 3.93 -18.37 -15.89
C GLY A 135 3.89 -17.43 -14.69
N VAL A 136 5.01 -17.25 -14.00
CA VAL A 136 5.09 -16.34 -12.84
C VAL A 136 4.87 -14.88 -13.26
N LEU A 137 5.46 -14.46 -14.38
CA LEU A 137 5.31 -13.10 -14.89
C LEU A 137 3.89 -12.86 -15.45
N PHE A 138 3.30 -13.86 -16.11
CA PHE A 138 1.89 -13.81 -16.50
C PHE A 138 0.96 -13.66 -15.27
N ASP A 139 1.17 -14.48 -14.22
CA ASP A 139 0.43 -14.40 -12.96
C ASP A 139 0.58 -13.02 -12.30
N SER A 140 1.79 -12.46 -12.29
CA SER A 140 2.04 -11.10 -11.79
C SER A 140 1.26 -10.05 -12.57
N GLY A 141 1.22 -10.17 -13.91
CA GLY A 141 0.43 -9.31 -14.78
C GLY A 141 -1.06 -9.42 -14.52
N LEU A 142 -1.58 -10.63 -14.37
CA LEU A 142 -2.98 -10.89 -14.03
C LEU A 142 -3.35 -10.27 -12.68
N ALA A 143 -2.50 -10.41 -11.66
CA ALA A 143 -2.71 -9.80 -10.35
C ALA A 143 -2.70 -8.26 -10.41
N ILE A 144 -1.83 -7.65 -11.22
CA ILE A 144 -1.82 -6.19 -11.44
C ILE A 144 -3.08 -5.73 -12.18
N GLY A 145 -3.51 -6.47 -13.21
CA GLY A 145 -4.77 -6.21 -13.91
C GLY A 145 -5.96 -6.26 -12.96
N ALA A 146 -6.01 -7.28 -12.09
CA ALA A 146 -7.06 -7.42 -11.08
C ALA A 146 -7.01 -6.32 -10.01
N ALA A 147 -5.82 -5.86 -9.62
CA ALA A 147 -5.67 -4.68 -8.77
C ALA A 147 -6.20 -3.41 -9.46
N GLY A 148 -6.02 -3.31 -10.78
CA GLY A 148 -6.59 -2.27 -11.64
C GLY A 148 -8.11 -2.22 -11.61
N LEU A 149 -8.78 -3.36 -11.42
CA LEU A 149 -10.25 -3.43 -11.26
C LEU A 149 -10.76 -2.93 -9.91
N PHE A 150 -9.88 -2.63 -8.96
CA PHE A 150 -10.20 -1.85 -7.78
C PHE A 150 -9.77 -0.39 -7.97
N TYR A 151 -8.52 -0.18 -8.38
CA TYR A 151 -7.92 1.13 -8.55
C TYR A 151 -7.05 1.16 -9.81
N LEU A 152 -7.61 1.68 -10.91
CA LEU A 152 -6.98 1.67 -12.24
C LEU A 152 -5.51 2.11 -12.27
N PRO A 153 -5.06 3.13 -11.52
CA PRO A 153 -3.65 3.53 -11.55
C PRO A 153 -2.68 2.43 -11.13
N TYR A 154 -3.11 1.37 -10.46
CA TYR A 154 -2.26 0.20 -10.20
C TYR A 154 -1.81 -0.54 -11.46
N VAL A 155 -2.51 -0.39 -12.59
CA VAL A 155 -2.05 -0.91 -13.88
C VAL A 155 -0.66 -0.36 -14.24
N PHE A 156 -0.35 0.88 -13.85
CA PHE A 156 0.98 1.48 -14.06
C PHE A 156 2.11 0.72 -13.35
N LEU A 157 1.80 -0.07 -12.30
CA LEU A 157 2.78 -0.91 -11.62
C LEU A 157 3.29 -2.07 -12.49
N LEU A 158 2.72 -2.29 -13.69
CA LEU A 158 3.34 -3.15 -14.71
C LEU A 158 4.79 -2.72 -15.01
N VAL A 159 5.09 -1.42 -14.96
CA VAL A 159 6.45 -0.89 -15.11
C VAL A 159 7.39 -1.43 -14.04
N VAL A 160 6.89 -1.67 -12.82
CA VAL A 160 7.67 -2.27 -11.73
C VAL A 160 8.01 -3.72 -12.05
N VAL A 161 7.08 -4.48 -12.66
CA VAL A 161 7.34 -5.85 -13.09
C VAL A 161 8.43 -5.89 -14.15
N TRP A 162 8.33 -5.02 -15.15
CA TRP A 162 9.35 -4.89 -16.19
C TRP A 162 10.70 -4.49 -15.63
N ALA A 163 10.77 -3.42 -14.82
CA ALA A 163 12.00 -2.96 -14.20
C ALA A 163 12.64 -4.03 -13.31
N SER A 164 11.83 -4.73 -12.48
CA SER A 164 12.32 -5.82 -11.64
C SER A 164 12.91 -6.96 -12.48
N THR A 165 12.23 -7.33 -13.58
CA THR A 165 12.70 -8.37 -14.49
C THR A 165 13.98 -7.96 -15.21
N SER A 166 14.09 -6.71 -15.67
CA SER A 166 15.29 -6.16 -16.32
C SER A 166 16.52 -6.18 -15.43
N VAL A 167 16.34 -5.93 -14.13
CA VAL A 167 17.48 -5.90 -13.21
C VAL A 167 17.85 -7.30 -12.73
N MET A 168 16.87 -8.19 -12.56
CA MET A 168 17.12 -9.54 -12.06
C MET A 168 17.62 -10.52 -13.12
N ARG A 169 17.30 -10.28 -14.40
CA ARG A 169 17.56 -11.22 -15.49
C ARG A 169 17.93 -10.54 -16.81
N PRO A 170 18.66 -11.24 -17.70
CA PRO A 170 18.87 -10.79 -19.07
C PRO A 170 17.54 -10.59 -19.80
N PHE A 171 17.49 -9.58 -20.66
CA PHE A 171 16.29 -9.24 -21.41
C PHE A 171 15.85 -10.39 -22.32
N SER A 172 14.58 -10.79 -22.19
CA SER A 172 13.90 -11.72 -23.08
C SER A 172 12.51 -11.17 -23.37
N TRP A 173 12.21 -10.83 -24.62
CA TRP A 173 10.98 -10.13 -24.99
C TRP A 173 9.70 -10.85 -24.48
N ARG A 174 9.71 -12.19 -24.46
CA ARG A 174 8.58 -13.00 -23.94
C ARG A 174 8.29 -12.71 -22.47
N GLU A 175 9.33 -12.44 -21.68
CA GLU A 175 9.20 -12.10 -20.26
C GLU A 175 8.55 -10.73 -20.04
N TYR A 176 8.58 -9.83 -21.02
CA TYR A 176 7.92 -8.50 -20.94
C TYR A 176 6.50 -8.53 -21.52
N VAL A 177 6.28 -9.31 -22.57
CA VAL A 177 4.96 -9.43 -23.21
C VAL A 177 3.98 -10.19 -22.30
N LEU A 178 4.40 -11.28 -21.66
CA LEU A 178 3.51 -12.08 -20.80
C LEU A 178 2.82 -11.32 -19.67
N PRO A 179 3.50 -10.51 -18.83
CA PRO A 179 2.81 -9.72 -17.82
C PRO A 179 1.87 -8.67 -18.43
N ALA A 180 2.22 -8.11 -19.59
CA ALA A 180 1.35 -7.18 -20.30
C ALA A 180 0.07 -7.87 -20.80
N VAL A 181 0.20 -9.08 -21.37
CA VAL A 181 -0.95 -9.91 -21.78
C VAL A 181 -1.83 -10.23 -20.58
N GLY A 182 -1.25 -10.54 -19.42
CA GLY A 182 -2.02 -10.77 -18.18
C GLY A 182 -2.87 -9.56 -17.76
N VAL A 183 -2.29 -8.36 -17.80
CA VAL A 183 -3.02 -7.10 -17.53
C VAL A 183 -4.12 -6.88 -18.56
N VAL A 184 -3.79 -6.94 -19.85
CA VAL A 184 -4.74 -6.71 -20.95
C VAL A 184 -5.89 -7.69 -20.89
N LEU A 185 -5.63 -8.96 -20.56
CA LEU A 185 -6.65 -9.99 -20.43
C LEU A 185 -7.69 -9.61 -19.36
N VAL A 186 -7.24 -9.15 -18.19
CA VAL A 186 -8.16 -8.75 -17.11
C VAL A 186 -8.99 -7.53 -17.50
N LEU A 187 -8.36 -6.50 -18.09
CA LEU A 187 -9.07 -5.30 -18.55
C LEU A 187 -10.03 -5.60 -19.71
N TYR A 188 -9.67 -6.54 -20.59
CA TYR A 188 -10.53 -7.00 -21.67
C TYR A 188 -11.78 -7.69 -21.11
N PHE A 189 -11.63 -8.59 -20.14
CA PHE A 189 -12.78 -9.22 -19.48
C PHE A 189 -13.66 -8.20 -18.75
N ASP A 190 -13.06 -7.22 -18.08
CA ASP A 190 -13.79 -6.13 -17.44
C ASP A 190 -14.67 -5.36 -18.45
N ALA A 191 -14.09 -4.95 -19.59
CA ALA A 191 -14.84 -4.27 -20.65
C ALA A 191 -15.92 -5.17 -21.26
N ALA A 192 -15.63 -6.46 -21.48
CA ALA A 192 -16.59 -7.42 -22.02
C ALA A 192 -17.77 -7.64 -21.08
N LEU A 193 -17.55 -7.71 -19.77
CA LEU A 193 -18.60 -7.85 -18.76
C LEU A 193 -19.48 -6.60 -18.69
N HIS A 194 -18.89 -5.40 -18.78
CA HIS A 194 -19.67 -4.16 -18.86
C HIS A 194 -20.59 -4.15 -20.07
N PHE A 195 -20.10 -4.60 -21.23
CA PHE A 195 -20.88 -4.70 -22.46
C PHE A 195 -21.98 -5.77 -22.36
N LEU A 196 -21.66 -6.96 -21.84
CA LEU A 196 -22.59 -8.10 -21.81
C LEU A 196 -23.74 -7.93 -20.81
N PHE A 197 -23.45 -7.31 -19.66
CA PHE A 197 -24.42 -7.13 -18.57
C PHE A 197 -25.03 -5.74 -18.51
N ASP A 198 -24.78 -4.89 -19.52
CA ASP A 198 -25.24 -3.51 -19.61
C ASP A 198 -25.01 -2.73 -18.30
N LEU A 199 -23.80 -2.85 -17.73
CA LEU A 199 -23.44 -2.28 -16.43
C LEU A 199 -23.22 -0.76 -16.48
N GLY A 200 -23.53 -0.12 -17.62
CA GLY A 200 -23.23 1.27 -17.93
C GLY A 200 -21.95 1.44 -18.75
N SER A 201 -21.60 2.70 -19.06
CA SER A 201 -20.43 3.00 -19.86
C SER A 201 -19.13 2.61 -19.14
N TRP A 202 -18.29 1.81 -19.79
CA TRP A 202 -16.94 1.51 -19.33
C TRP A 202 -16.05 2.76 -19.44
N THR A 203 -16.03 3.57 -18.39
CA THR A 203 -15.24 4.81 -18.32
C THR A 203 -14.19 4.75 -17.21
N PRO A 204 -13.19 3.85 -17.31
CA PRO A 204 -12.18 3.67 -16.27
C PRO A 204 -11.37 4.95 -16.02
N ALA A 205 -11.20 5.81 -17.03
CA ALA A 205 -10.53 7.10 -16.85
C ALA A 205 -11.23 8.01 -15.82
N ARG A 206 -12.56 7.94 -15.67
CA ARG A 206 -13.28 8.74 -14.68
C ARG A 206 -12.90 8.38 -13.25
N THR A 207 -12.47 7.15 -12.99
CA THR A 207 -12.07 6.77 -11.63
C THR A 207 -10.74 7.39 -11.20
N VAL A 208 -9.98 7.91 -12.17
CA VAL A 208 -8.71 8.61 -11.97
C VAL A 208 -8.89 10.12 -11.96
N VAL A 209 -9.92 10.66 -12.61
CA VAL A 209 -10.14 12.11 -12.78
C VAL A 209 -11.30 12.65 -11.94
N ALA A 210 -12.19 11.77 -11.45
CA ALA A 210 -13.32 12.21 -10.63
C ALA A 210 -12.82 12.71 -9.26
N PRO A 211 -13.19 13.94 -8.87
CA PRO A 211 -12.87 14.45 -7.55
C PRO A 211 -13.55 13.58 -6.48
N VAL A 212 -12.80 13.24 -5.43
CA VAL A 212 -13.39 12.56 -4.28
C VAL A 212 -14.23 13.58 -3.52
N LEU A 213 -15.56 13.44 -3.60
CA LEU A 213 -16.50 14.26 -2.85
C LEU A 213 -16.57 13.74 -1.41
N THR A 214 -15.71 14.25 -0.53
CA THR A 214 -15.80 13.96 0.91
C THR A 214 -16.97 14.74 1.51
N VAL A 215 -18.11 14.08 1.68
CA VAL A 215 -19.25 14.62 2.45
C VAL A 215 -19.03 14.26 3.92
N GLY A 216 -18.31 15.10 4.65
CA GLY A 216 -18.04 14.91 6.07
C GLY A 216 -17.38 16.14 6.68
N PRO A 217 -17.42 16.32 8.01
CA PRO A 217 -16.77 17.46 8.65
C PRO A 217 -15.30 17.45 8.27
N VAL A 218 -14.84 18.56 7.70
CA VAL A 218 -13.44 18.80 7.33
C VAL A 218 -12.61 18.67 8.61
N ARG A 219 -12.11 17.45 8.85
CA ARG A 219 -11.25 17.13 9.99
C ARG A 219 -10.04 18.06 9.91
N THR A 220 -9.74 18.71 11.04
CA THR A 220 -8.91 19.91 11.19
C THR A 220 -7.80 20.10 10.12
N VAL A 221 -7.85 21.26 9.46
CA VAL A 221 -6.88 21.77 8.46
C VAL A 221 -5.38 21.54 8.80
N PRO A 222 -4.92 21.53 10.07
CA PRO A 222 -3.52 21.28 10.38
C PRO A 222 -3.03 19.87 10.03
N TRP A 223 -3.83 18.82 10.26
CA TRP A 223 -3.31 17.44 10.10
C TRP A 223 -3.02 17.08 8.64
N ARG A 224 -3.76 17.68 7.71
CA ARG A 224 -3.56 17.53 6.26
C ARG A 224 -2.13 17.88 5.82
N TRP A 225 -1.45 18.77 6.55
CA TRP A 225 -0.07 19.17 6.28
C TRP A 225 0.94 18.46 7.20
N ILE A 226 0.57 18.25 8.48
CA ILE A 226 1.44 17.63 9.48
C ILE A 226 1.78 16.17 9.14
N GLY A 227 0.79 15.37 8.71
CA GLY A 227 1.00 13.96 8.37
C GLY A 227 2.03 13.75 7.25
N PRO A 228 1.84 14.37 6.06
CA PRO A 228 2.82 14.33 4.98
C PRO A 228 4.18 14.93 5.36
N ALA A 229 4.22 16.02 6.12
CA ALA A 229 5.47 16.61 6.59
C ALA A 229 6.25 15.65 7.50
N LEU A 230 5.56 14.98 8.43
CA LEU A 230 6.17 13.96 9.29
C LEU A 230 6.70 12.79 8.45
N MET A 231 5.93 12.29 7.48
CA MET A 231 6.38 11.23 6.57
C MET A 231 7.62 11.65 5.78
N LEU A 232 7.68 12.90 5.30
CA LEU A 232 8.83 13.45 4.58
C LEU A 232 10.08 13.53 5.48
N VAL A 233 9.93 14.02 6.71
CA VAL A 233 11.02 14.08 7.69
C VAL A 233 11.57 12.69 8.00
N LEU A 234 10.70 11.68 8.09
CA LEU A 234 11.08 10.28 8.32
C LEU A 234 11.69 9.63 7.07
N PHE A 235 11.32 10.09 5.88
CA PHE A 235 11.84 9.55 4.62
C PHE A 235 13.35 9.82 4.44
N VAL A 236 13.85 10.99 4.86
CA VAL A 236 15.27 11.36 4.73
C VAL A 236 16.23 10.37 5.44
N PRO A 237 16.10 10.08 6.75
CA PRO A 237 16.97 9.12 7.43
C PRO A 237 16.76 7.68 6.91
N ALA A 238 15.56 7.36 6.45
CA ALA A 238 15.27 6.07 5.82
C ALA A 238 16.05 5.90 4.51
N LEU A 239 16.05 6.92 3.65
CA LEU A 239 16.79 6.93 2.39
C LEU A 239 18.31 6.81 2.61
N LEU A 240 18.85 7.54 3.59
CA LEU A 240 20.27 7.45 3.95
C LEU A 240 20.65 6.04 4.44
N SER A 241 19.82 5.44 5.28
CA SER A 241 20.05 4.09 5.81
C SER A 241 19.95 3.04 4.72
N PHE A 242 18.95 3.17 3.85
CA PHE A 242 18.78 2.32 2.67
C PHE A 242 19.98 2.42 1.72
N TYR A 243 20.48 3.62 1.43
CA TYR A 243 21.64 3.83 0.58
C TYR A 243 22.91 3.16 1.15
N ARG A 244 23.14 3.26 2.46
CA ARG A 244 24.25 2.57 3.14
C ARG A 244 24.13 1.06 3.01
N ALA A 245 22.93 0.52 3.24
CA ALA A 245 22.66 -0.90 3.08
C ALA A 245 22.90 -1.33 1.62
N TYR A 246 22.37 -0.58 0.64
CA TYR A 246 22.53 -0.85 -0.79
C TYR A 246 24.00 -0.93 -1.22
N LYS A 247 24.87 -0.06 -0.68
CA LYS A 247 26.31 -0.09 -0.98
C LYS A 247 26.99 -1.39 -0.52
N ARG A 248 26.59 -1.91 0.65
CA ARG A 248 27.18 -3.12 1.26
C ARG A 248 26.63 -4.42 0.66
N SER A 249 25.51 -4.35 -0.05
CA SER A 249 24.86 -5.52 -0.61
C SER A 249 25.63 -6.23 -1.72
N VAL A 250 25.48 -7.54 -1.73
CA VAL A 250 25.87 -8.42 -2.85
C VAL A 250 24.95 -8.14 -4.05
N MET A 251 25.39 -8.47 -5.26
CA MET A 251 24.66 -8.20 -6.51
C MET A 251 23.19 -8.67 -6.47
N ARG A 252 22.92 -9.84 -5.88
CA ARG A 252 21.57 -10.37 -5.72
C ARG A 252 20.66 -9.44 -4.92
N GLU A 253 21.12 -9.01 -3.75
CA GLU A 253 20.39 -8.06 -2.90
C GLU A 253 20.27 -6.68 -3.55
N LYS A 254 21.28 -6.22 -4.31
CA LYS A 254 21.21 -4.96 -5.08
C LYS A 254 20.11 -5.00 -6.12
N ASN A 255 19.97 -6.12 -6.85
CA ASN A 255 18.93 -6.29 -7.86
C ASN A 255 17.53 -6.26 -7.25
N LEU A 256 17.37 -6.87 -6.09
CA LEU A 256 16.10 -6.80 -5.36
C LEU A 256 15.83 -5.39 -4.80
N ARG A 257 16.82 -4.75 -4.18
CA ARG A 257 16.65 -3.41 -3.60
C ARG A 257 16.39 -2.35 -4.68
N SER A 258 16.94 -2.52 -5.88
CA SER A 258 16.61 -1.69 -7.04
C SER A 258 15.21 -1.99 -7.60
N ALA A 259 14.77 -3.25 -7.63
CA ALA A 259 13.37 -3.60 -7.92
C ALA A 259 12.39 -2.97 -6.90
N PHE A 260 12.75 -2.94 -5.62
CA PHE A 260 12.01 -2.23 -4.58
C PHE A 260 12.01 -0.71 -4.80
N LEU A 261 13.14 -0.11 -5.22
CA LEU A 261 13.17 1.31 -5.61
C LEU A 261 12.23 1.61 -6.79
N ALA A 262 12.16 0.72 -7.78
CA ALA A 262 11.21 0.87 -8.89
C ALA A 262 9.76 0.87 -8.39
N PHE A 263 9.41 0.01 -7.43
CA PHE A 263 8.11 0.04 -6.76
C PHE A 263 7.83 1.38 -6.08
N VAL A 264 8.79 1.89 -5.31
CA VAL A 264 8.64 3.17 -4.60
C VAL A 264 8.46 4.34 -5.56
N LEU A 265 9.27 4.39 -6.63
CA LEU A 265 9.17 5.43 -7.65
C LEU A 265 7.83 5.36 -8.39
N ALA A 266 7.38 4.17 -8.79
CA ALA A 266 6.09 4.03 -9.45
C ALA A 266 4.92 4.40 -8.53
N ALA A 267 4.96 4.01 -7.25
CA ALA A 267 3.97 4.42 -6.26
C ALA A 267 3.95 5.94 -6.05
N LEU A 268 5.12 6.59 -6.02
CA LEU A 268 5.25 8.04 -5.95
C LEU A 268 4.67 8.73 -7.20
N VAL A 269 4.95 8.21 -8.40
CA VAL A 269 4.37 8.73 -9.64
C VAL A 269 2.84 8.65 -9.61
N ILE A 270 2.28 7.51 -9.19
CA ILE A 270 0.83 7.35 -9.04
C ILE A 270 0.28 8.33 -7.99
N ALA A 271 0.96 8.50 -6.86
CA ALA A 271 0.55 9.42 -5.80
C ALA A 271 0.56 10.89 -6.26
N VAL A 272 1.63 11.33 -6.92
CA VAL A 272 1.76 12.71 -7.46
C VAL A 272 0.72 12.96 -8.54
N PHE A 273 0.49 12.00 -9.43
CA PHE A 273 -0.51 12.12 -10.47
C PHE A 273 -1.94 12.19 -9.89
N GLY A 274 -2.25 11.35 -8.89
CA GLY A 274 -3.52 11.41 -8.17
C GLY A 274 -3.73 12.75 -7.44
N TRP A 275 -2.67 13.28 -6.83
CA TRP A 275 -2.70 14.61 -6.22
C TRP A 275 -2.97 15.71 -7.25
N LEU A 276 -2.30 15.66 -8.40
CA LEU A 276 -2.44 16.67 -9.46
C LEU A 276 -3.84 16.67 -10.08
N LEU A 277 -4.45 15.49 -10.25
CA LEU A 277 -5.77 15.36 -10.87
C LEU A 277 -6.92 15.60 -9.91
N ASN A 278 -6.88 14.99 -8.72
CA ASN A 278 -8.03 14.93 -7.80
C ASN A 278 -7.77 15.66 -6.47
N GLY A 279 -6.57 16.22 -6.25
CA GLY A 279 -6.17 16.82 -4.98
C GLY A 279 -6.03 15.82 -3.82
N ASN A 280 -6.09 14.52 -4.12
CA ASN A 280 -6.12 13.46 -3.11
C ASN A 280 -5.07 12.37 -3.42
N VAL A 281 -4.50 11.78 -2.37
CA VAL A 281 -3.47 10.76 -2.46
C VAL A 281 -3.86 9.58 -1.59
N PRO A 282 -4.05 8.38 -2.17
CA PRO A 282 -4.30 7.20 -1.38
C PRO A 282 -3.19 6.93 -0.37
N SER A 283 -3.52 6.94 0.93
CA SER A 283 -2.54 6.77 2.02
C SER A 283 -1.73 5.47 1.86
N VAL A 284 -2.36 4.41 1.33
CA VAL A 284 -1.74 3.10 1.12
C VAL A 284 -0.55 3.14 0.15
N LEU A 285 -0.58 4.00 -0.87
CA LEU A 285 0.50 4.15 -1.85
C LEU A 285 1.79 4.68 -1.23
N ILE A 286 1.68 5.50 -0.19
CA ILE A 286 2.82 6.03 0.54
C ILE A 286 3.19 5.10 1.70
N ALA A 287 2.19 4.64 2.46
CA ALA A 287 2.39 3.85 3.67
C ALA A 287 3.08 2.50 3.40
N ALA A 288 2.70 1.79 2.33
CA ALA A 288 3.30 0.50 1.99
C ALA A 288 4.81 0.57 1.71
N PRO A 289 5.31 1.39 0.76
CA PRO A 289 6.74 1.52 0.54
C PRO A 289 7.46 2.18 1.72
N LEU A 290 6.86 3.17 2.38
CA LEU A 290 7.49 3.87 3.51
C LEU A 290 7.67 2.95 4.73
N ALA A 291 6.76 2.00 4.97
CA ALA A 291 6.89 1.01 6.04
C ALA A 291 8.14 0.14 5.85
N LEU A 292 8.42 -0.27 4.61
CA LEU A 292 9.62 -1.04 4.27
C LEU A 292 10.88 -0.17 4.36
N PHE A 293 10.82 1.08 3.90
CA PHE A 293 11.94 2.02 4.01
C PHE A 293 12.33 2.33 5.46
N LEU A 294 11.35 2.59 6.32
CA LEU A 294 11.58 2.94 7.72
C LEU A 294 12.09 1.76 8.56
N ALA A 295 11.87 0.53 8.11
CA ALA A 295 12.44 -0.63 8.77
C ALA A 295 13.99 -0.60 8.75
N PHE A 296 14.64 -0.04 7.73
CA PHE A 296 16.12 0.05 7.65
C PHE A 296 16.76 0.88 8.78
N PRO A 297 16.41 2.17 9.00
CA PRO A 297 16.95 2.92 10.13
C PRO A 297 16.50 2.32 11.46
N LEU A 298 15.28 1.77 11.55
CA LEU A 298 14.75 1.17 12.78
C LEU A 298 15.42 -0.12 13.17
N THR A 299 15.97 -0.92 12.26
CA THR A 299 16.77 -2.10 12.63
C THR A 299 18.16 -1.70 13.10
N ALA A 300 18.76 -0.68 12.48
CA ALA A 300 20.13 -0.23 12.77
C ALA A 300 20.24 0.71 13.99
N ALA A 301 19.17 1.44 14.34
CA ALA A 301 19.20 2.44 15.41
C ALA A 301 19.47 1.84 16.81
N PRO A 302 20.03 2.62 17.75
CA PRO A 302 20.07 2.23 19.15
C PRO A 302 18.65 2.04 19.71
N ARG A 303 18.53 1.21 20.74
CA ARG A 303 17.24 0.75 21.27
C ARG A 303 16.32 1.90 21.66
N TRP A 304 16.86 2.92 22.32
CA TRP A 304 16.07 4.05 22.79
C TRP A 304 15.48 4.89 21.64
N ILE A 305 16.25 5.17 20.57
CA ILE A 305 15.76 5.93 19.40
C ILE A 305 14.61 5.20 18.72
N ALA A 306 14.73 3.88 18.53
CA ALA A 306 13.68 3.12 17.86
C ALA A 306 12.40 3.03 18.68
N GLU A 307 12.51 2.95 20.01
CA GLU A 307 11.34 2.99 20.89
C GLU A 307 10.69 4.38 20.86
N VAL A 308 11.46 5.45 20.99
CA VAL A 308 10.95 6.82 20.90
C VAL A 308 10.26 7.06 19.57
N MET A 309 10.84 6.59 18.46
CA MET A 309 10.23 6.74 17.15
C MET A 309 8.96 5.89 16.98
N ALA A 310 8.94 4.63 17.46
CA ALA A 310 7.75 3.79 17.38
C ALA A 310 6.59 4.32 18.24
N TYR A 311 6.88 4.75 19.49
CA TYR A 311 5.86 5.37 20.34
C TYR A 311 5.43 6.75 19.81
N GLY A 312 6.36 7.52 19.23
CA GLY A 312 6.04 8.78 18.57
C GLY A 312 5.12 8.59 17.36
N LEU A 313 5.35 7.55 16.56
CA LEU A 313 4.48 7.17 15.45
C LEU A 313 3.12 6.67 15.95
N LEU A 314 3.08 5.89 17.02
CA LEU A 314 1.82 5.46 17.64
C LEU A 314 1.01 6.64 18.17
N ALA A 315 1.66 7.57 18.89
CA ALA A 315 1.03 8.77 19.38
C ALA A 315 0.52 9.65 18.23
N ALA A 316 1.34 9.84 17.18
CA ALA A 316 0.93 10.57 15.98
C ALA A 316 -0.26 9.91 15.28
N ALA A 317 -0.29 8.58 15.16
CA ALA A 317 -1.42 7.85 14.58
C ALA A 317 -2.69 7.97 15.43
N LEU A 318 -2.58 7.92 16.76
CA LEU A 318 -3.71 8.13 17.67
C LEU A 318 -4.22 9.57 17.61
N VAL A 319 -3.33 10.57 17.57
CA VAL A 319 -3.70 11.98 17.39
C VAL A 319 -4.34 12.22 16.03
N ALA A 320 -3.82 11.59 14.96
CA ALA A 320 -4.43 11.65 13.63
C ALA A 320 -5.89 11.22 13.64
N GLN A 321 -6.16 10.14 14.39
CA GLN A 321 -7.46 9.49 14.41
C GLN A 321 -8.45 10.17 15.37
N TRP A 322 -8.01 10.54 16.57
CA TRP A 322 -8.86 11.03 17.65
C TRP A 322 -8.73 12.53 17.93
N GLY A 323 -7.59 13.15 17.60
CA GLY A 323 -7.32 14.56 17.87
C GLY A 323 -8.13 15.55 17.00
N GLY A 324 -8.98 15.05 16.10
CA GLY A 324 -9.82 15.84 15.20
C GLY A 324 -11.31 15.83 15.53
N THR A 325 -11.77 15.10 16.55
CA THR A 325 -13.18 15.05 16.97
C THR A 325 -13.48 16.08 18.05
N ALA A 326 -13.16 17.36 17.81
CA ALA A 326 -13.74 18.44 18.59
C ALA A 326 -15.17 18.66 18.07
N THR A 327 -16.12 18.03 18.75
CA THR A 327 -17.55 18.30 18.64
C THR A 327 -17.80 19.78 18.91
N PHE A 328 -18.10 20.57 17.87
CA PHE A 328 -19.02 21.69 18.06
C PHE A 328 -20.42 21.08 18.05
N ALA A 329 -20.88 20.72 19.25
CA ALA A 329 -22.30 20.60 19.50
C ALA A 329 -22.87 22.02 19.39
N ALA A 330 -23.71 22.24 18.38
CA ALA A 330 -24.68 23.32 18.33
C ALA A 330 -26.06 22.66 18.25
#